data_AF-A0A653U5M7-F1
#
_entry.id   AF-A0A653U5M7-F1
#
_cell.length_a   1.000
_cell.length_b   1.000
_cell.length_c   1.000
_cell.angle_alpha   90.00
_cell.angle_beta   90.00
_cell.angle_gamma   90.00
#
_symmetry.space_group_name_H-M   'P 1'
#
loop_
_entity.id
_entity.type
_entity.pdbx_description
1 polymer ?
#
loop_
_entity_poly.entity_id
_entity_poly.type
_entity_poly.pdbx_seq_one_letter_code
_entity_poly.pdbx_strand_id
1 'polypeptide(L)'
;MRNIRHPQYLAAAIFLALGVSTLCHAQLGATKRAPDASDGAVIHRAQSGLLTYRETTDAHGIVLREYVDPAGTVYAVSWRGPAMPNVEALLGAYFPRFREGASATAGDAGLHTARVSDGDLIVENRTRLREFSGRAWLASALPAGVSAADIQ
;
A
#
# COMPACT_ATOMS: atom_id res chain seq x y z
N MET A 1 -42.12 -19.52 55.16
CA MET A 1 -40.99 -18.79 54.53
C MET A 1 -40.71 -19.49 53.20
N ARG A 2 -41.28 -19.12 52.04
CA ARG A 2 -40.91 -17.98 51.15
C ARG A 2 -39.44 -18.17 50.68
N ASN A 3 -39.09 -18.56 49.44
CA ASN A 3 -39.47 -18.06 48.11
C ASN A 3 -39.17 -19.04 46.96
N ILE A 4 -40.00 -19.00 45.91
CA ILE A 4 -39.73 -19.42 44.52
C ILE A 4 -38.80 -18.40 43.85
N ARG A 5 -37.79 -18.83 43.06
CA ARG A 5 -37.27 -18.12 41.85
C ARG A 5 -36.54 -19.07 40.88
N HIS A 6 -37.08 -19.26 39.68
CA HIS A 6 -36.30 -19.51 38.46
C HIS A 6 -36.32 -18.21 37.63
N PRO A 7 -35.17 -17.84 37.04
CA PRO A 7 -35.13 -17.65 35.57
C PRO A 7 -33.80 -18.21 35.02
N GLN A 8 -33.79 -19.18 34.09
CA GLN A 8 -33.84 -19.04 32.63
C GLN A 8 -33.00 -17.91 31.99
N TYR A 9 -32.20 -18.36 31.01
CA TYR A 9 -31.58 -17.67 29.86
C TYR A 9 -30.18 -17.04 30.03
N LEU A 10 -29.41 -17.18 28.95
CA LEU A 10 -28.05 -16.70 28.61
C LEU A 10 -27.03 -17.85 28.60
N ALA A 11 -26.36 -18.18 27.51
CA ALA A 11 -25.89 -17.31 26.44
C ALA A 11 -26.00 -17.98 25.07
N ALA A 12 -26.64 -17.30 24.12
CA ALA A 12 -26.43 -17.57 22.71
C ALA A 12 -25.00 -17.16 22.37
N ALA A 13 -24.17 -18.14 22.00
CA ALA A 13 -22.82 -17.90 21.48
C ALA A 13 -22.95 -17.21 20.12
N ILE A 14 -22.79 -15.88 20.12
CA ILE A 14 -22.64 -15.11 18.89
C ILE A 14 -21.25 -15.42 18.37
N PHE A 15 -21.18 -16.28 17.35
CA PHE A 15 -19.99 -16.42 16.51
C PHE A 15 -19.78 -15.09 15.79
N LEU A 16 -18.96 -14.22 16.39
CA LEU A 16 -18.44 -13.04 15.71
C LEU A 16 -17.45 -13.55 14.66
N ALA A 17 -17.93 -13.72 13.43
CA ALA A 17 -17.06 -13.91 12.28
C ALA A 17 -16.22 -12.63 12.13
N LEU A 18 -15.00 -12.65 12.66
CA LEU A 18 -13.99 -11.67 12.30
C LEU A 18 -13.73 -11.84 10.80
N GLY A 19 -14.29 -10.90 10.02
CA GLY A 19 -13.99 -10.77 8.61
C GLY A 19 -12.47 -10.69 8.47
N VAL A 20 -11.88 -11.71 7.86
CA VAL A 20 -10.52 -11.62 7.36
C VAL A 20 -10.60 -10.60 6.24
N SER A 21 -10.36 -9.33 6.56
CA SER A 21 -10.07 -8.31 5.56
C SER A 21 -8.73 -8.73 4.94
N THR A 22 -8.80 -9.62 3.95
CA THR A 22 -7.68 -9.86 3.05
C THR A 22 -7.43 -8.52 2.40
N LEU A 23 -6.45 -7.78 2.92
CA LEU A 23 -5.91 -6.60 2.27
C LEU A 23 -5.44 -7.07 0.88
N CYS A 24 -6.31 -6.89 -0.11
CA CYS A 24 -6.00 -7.11 -1.50
C CYS A 24 -5.09 -5.95 -1.92
N HIS A 25 -3.81 -6.08 -1.55
CA HIS A 25 -2.78 -5.14 -1.92
C HIS A 25 -2.71 -5.12 -3.45
N ALA A 26 -2.93 -3.96 -4.07
CA ALA A 26 -2.70 -3.84 -5.50
C ALA A 26 -1.20 -3.95 -5.77
N GLN A 27 -0.85 -4.70 -6.81
CA GLN A 27 0.52 -4.84 -7.25
C GLN A 27 0.80 -3.77 -8.31
N LEU A 28 2.04 -3.28 -8.38
CA LEU A 28 2.48 -2.38 -9.43
C LEU A 28 2.21 -3.00 -10.81
N GLY A 29 1.55 -2.25 -11.70
CA GLY A 29 1.12 -2.71 -13.03
C GLY A 29 -0.16 -3.54 -13.04
N ALA A 30 -0.79 -3.82 -11.89
CA ALA A 30 -2.09 -4.49 -11.86
C ALA A 30 -3.20 -3.53 -12.29
N THR A 31 -4.08 -3.98 -13.19
CA THR A 31 -5.32 -3.29 -13.52
C THR A 31 -6.40 -3.74 -12.53
N LYS A 32 -6.83 -2.84 -11.63
CA LYS A 32 -7.96 -3.14 -10.76
C LYS A 32 -9.26 -2.97 -11.56
N ARG A 33 -10.15 -3.97 -11.51
CA ARG A 33 -11.54 -3.82 -11.98
C ARG A 33 -12.23 -2.75 -11.13
N ALA A 34 -13.19 -2.04 -11.74
CA ALA A 34 -13.88 -0.85 -11.23
C ALA A 34 -13.99 -0.78 -9.69
N PRO A 35 -13.79 0.41 -9.08
CA PRO A 35 -13.84 0.58 -7.62
C PRO A 35 -15.08 -0.07 -7.03
N ASP A 36 -14.89 -0.92 -6.04
CA ASP A 36 -15.99 -1.31 -5.17
C ASP A 36 -16.41 -0.08 -4.35
N ALA A 37 -17.69 0.05 -3.99
CA ALA A 37 -18.23 1.25 -3.36
C ALA A 37 -17.59 1.58 -1.98
N SER A 38 -16.77 0.66 -1.46
CA SER A 38 -16.02 0.79 -0.20
C SER A 38 -14.59 1.32 -0.40
N ASP A 39 -14.12 1.47 -1.64
CA ASP A 39 -12.74 1.83 -1.99
C ASP A 39 -12.68 3.28 -2.50
N GLY A 40 -12.60 4.23 -1.57
CA GLY A 40 -12.66 5.66 -1.84
C GLY A 40 -11.43 6.17 -2.60
N ALA A 41 -11.57 6.35 -3.91
CA ALA A 41 -10.55 7.02 -4.72
C ALA A 41 -10.48 8.52 -4.34
N VAL A 42 -9.30 8.97 -3.95
CA VAL A 42 -8.97 10.36 -3.65
C VAL A 42 -8.35 10.99 -4.90
N ILE A 43 -8.96 12.06 -5.38
CA ILE A 43 -8.39 12.89 -6.45
C ILE A 43 -7.60 14.03 -5.79
N HIS A 44 -6.31 14.11 -6.10
CA HIS A 44 -5.39 15.11 -5.59
C HIS A 44 -4.80 15.92 -6.73
N ARG A 45 -4.89 17.25 -6.64
CA ARG A 45 -4.22 18.15 -7.58
C ARG A 45 -2.82 18.43 -7.07
N ALA A 46 -1.81 17.90 -7.75
CA ALA A 46 -0.42 18.27 -7.49
C ALA A 46 0.01 19.43 -8.39
N GLN A 47 1.26 19.85 -8.24
CA GLN A 47 1.80 21.03 -8.92
C GLN A 47 1.86 20.84 -10.43
N SER A 48 2.16 19.63 -10.90
CA SER A 48 2.30 19.33 -12.32
C SER A 48 1.04 18.74 -12.96
N GLY A 49 0.10 18.18 -12.19
CA GLY A 49 -1.08 17.52 -12.75
C GLY A 49 -2.12 17.04 -11.74
N LEU A 50 -3.11 16.30 -12.25
CA LEU A 50 -4.13 15.64 -11.45
C LEU A 50 -3.71 14.19 -11.21
N LEU A 51 -3.69 13.77 -9.95
CA LEU A 51 -3.41 12.40 -9.55
C LEU A 51 -4.66 11.82 -8.90
N THR A 52 -4.90 10.55 -9.18
CA THR A 52 -5.90 9.77 -8.47
C THR A 52 -5.17 8.69 -7.70
N TYR A 53 -5.42 8.60 -6.40
CA TYR A 53 -4.90 7.50 -5.60
C TYR A 53 -5.96 6.95 -4.65
N ARG A 54 -5.75 5.72 -4.20
CA ARG A 54 -6.50 5.12 -3.09
C ARG A 54 -5.60 5.01 -1.89
N GLU A 55 -6.12 5.33 -0.71
CA GLU A 55 -5.37 5.24 0.52
C GLU A 55 -5.98 4.17 1.41
N THR A 56 -5.14 3.26 1.91
CA THR A 56 -5.53 2.25 2.89
C THR A 56 -4.58 2.32 4.07
N THR A 57 -5.05 1.91 5.24
CA THR A 57 -4.20 1.77 6.43
C THR A 57 -4.36 0.35 6.94
N ASP A 58 -3.25 -0.38 7.09
CA ASP A 58 -3.29 -1.75 7.58
C ASP A 58 -3.40 -1.83 9.12
N ALA A 59 -3.54 -3.04 9.65
CA ALA A 59 -3.62 -3.29 11.09
C ALA A 59 -2.34 -2.90 11.87
N HIS A 60 -1.23 -2.69 11.16
CA HIS A 60 0.05 -2.28 11.73
C HIS A 60 0.25 -0.75 11.65
N GLY A 61 -0.72 0.01 11.15
CA GLY A 61 -0.64 1.46 11.01
C GLY A 61 0.22 1.91 9.82
N ILE A 62 0.45 1.04 8.85
CA ILE A 62 1.09 1.39 7.58
C ILE A 62 0.03 1.99 6.67
N VAL A 63 0.22 3.25 6.31
CA VAL A 63 -0.57 3.95 5.31
C VAL A 63 0.02 3.63 3.94
N LEU A 64 -0.79 3.07 3.05
CA LEU A 64 -0.45 2.73 1.68
C LEU A 64 -1.29 3.56 0.72
N ARG A 65 -0.64 4.23 -0.24
CA ARG A 65 -1.29 4.89 -1.36
C ARG A 65 -1.03 4.15 -2.66
N GLU A 66 -2.09 3.89 -3.40
CA GLU A 66 -2.07 3.25 -4.72
C GLU A 66 -2.46 4.30 -5.77
N TYR A 67 -1.53 4.73 -6.61
CA TYR A 67 -1.77 5.73 -7.66
C TYR A 67 -2.22 5.04 -8.95
N VAL A 68 -3.35 5.48 -9.49
CA VAL A 68 -3.99 4.85 -10.64
C VAL A 68 -4.09 5.80 -11.83
N ASP A 69 -3.82 5.26 -13.00
CA ASP A 69 -4.02 5.98 -14.26
C ASP A 69 -5.52 6.00 -14.64
N PRO A 70 -5.91 6.75 -15.69
CA PRO A 70 -7.30 6.77 -16.17
C PRO A 70 -7.83 5.41 -16.64
N ALA A 71 -6.95 4.46 -16.98
CA ALA A 71 -7.31 3.08 -17.35
C ALA A 71 -7.50 2.17 -16.12
N GLY A 72 -7.21 2.65 -14.91
CA GLY A 72 -7.32 1.89 -13.66
C GLY A 72 -6.09 1.03 -13.34
N THR A 73 -4.97 1.27 -14.00
CA THR A 73 -3.70 0.58 -13.76
C THR A 73 -2.92 1.29 -12.67
N VAL A 74 -2.41 0.54 -11.69
CA VAL A 74 -1.54 1.08 -10.64
C VAL A 74 -0.14 1.33 -11.22
N TYR A 75 0.22 2.59 -11.43
CA TYR A 75 1.53 2.97 -11.97
C TYR A 75 2.54 3.36 -10.89
N ALA A 76 2.05 3.65 -9.68
CA ALA A 76 2.88 3.94 -8.52
C ALA A 76 2.21 3.52 -7.22
N VAL A 77 3.03 3.26 -6.21
CA VAL A 77 2.62 3.03 -4.83
C VAL A 77 3.53 3.80 -3.89
N SER A 78 2.98 4.29 -2.77
CA SER A 78 3.79 4.87 -1.68
C SER A 78 3.30 4.39 -0.34
N TRP A 79 4.20 4.35 0.63
CA TRP A 79 3.89 3.87 1.96
C TRP A 79 4.59 4.69 3.03
N ARG A 80 3.96 4.75 4.20
CA ARG A 80 4.56 5.26 5.42
C ARG A 80 3.99 4.56 6.65
N GLY A 81 4.80 4.38 7.68
CA GLY A 81 4.33 3.81 8.93
C GLY A 81 5.44 3.38 9.88
N PRO A 82 5.07 2.73 11.00
CA PRO A 82 6.03 2.29 12.02
C PRO A 82 6.84 1.05 11.59
N ALA A 83 6.47 0.41 10.47
CA ALA A 83 7.11 -0.78 9.94
C ALA A 83 7.17 -0.73 8.39
N MET A 84 8.01 -1.59 7.81
CA MET A 84 8.11 -1.77 6.36
C MET A 84 6.93 -2.63 5.87
N PRO A 85 6.23 -2.25 4.78
CA PRO A 85 5.20 -3.10 4.20
C PRO A 85 5.82 -4.34 3.55
N ASN A 86 4.97 -5.28 3.15
CA ASN A 86 5.37 -6.37 2.27
C ASN A 86 5.66 -5.83 0.85
N VAL A 87 6.91 -5.39 0.63
CA VAL A 87 7.37 -4.83 -0.65
C VAL A 87 7.25 -5.82 -1.80
N GLU A 88 7.40 -7.12 -1.54
CA GLU A 88 7.19 -8.17 -2.54
C GLU A 88 5.75 -8.17 -3.04
N ALA A 89 4.78 -8.08 -2.14
CA ALA A 89 3.37 -7.98 -2.51
C ALA A 89 3.10 -6.71 -3.34
N LEU A 90 3.64 -5.56 -2.93
CA LEU A 90 3.46 -4.27 -3.60
C LEU A 90 4.05 -4.24 -5.01
N LEU A 91 5.24 -4.81 -5.20
CA LEU A 91 5.94 -4.77 -6.49
C LEU A 91 5.50 -5.91 -7.42
N GLY A 92 5.02 -7.03 -6.87
CA GLY A 92 4.58 -8.19 -7.64
C GLY A 92 5.65 -8.64 -8.64
N ALA A 93 5.30 -8.65 -9.92
CA ALA A 93 6.21 -9.06 -11.01
C ALA A 93 7.50 -8.22 -11.10
N TYR A 94 7.52 -7.01 -10.52
CA TYR A 94 8.69 -6.14 -10.49
C TYR A 94 9.64 -6.45 -9.31
N PHE A 95 9.24 -7.29 -8.35
CA PHE A 95 10.06 -7.59 -7.17
C PHE A 95 11.41 -8.26 -7.50
N PRO A 96 11.53 -9.20 -8.46
CA PRO A 96 12.83 -9.78 -8.83
C PRO A 96 13.84 -8.72 -9.30
N ARG A 97 13.40 -7.77 -10.13
CA ARG A 97 14.21 -6.63 -10.61
C ARG A 97 14.67 -5.74 -9.46
N PHE A 98 13.76 -5.44 -8.54
CA PHE A 98 14.11 -4.71 -7.32
C PHE A 98 15.19 -5.45 -6.51
N ARG A 99 15.09 -6.77 -6.35
CA ARG A 99 16.10 -7.56 -5.63
C ARG A 99 17.46 -7.55 -6.33
N GLU A 100 17.48 -7.65 -7.65
CA GLU A 100 18.70 -7.58 -8.45
C GLU A 100 19.38 -6.21 -8.28
N GLY A 101 18.66 -5.12 -8.51
CA GLY A 101 19.18 -3.77 -8.32
C GLY A 101 19.56 -3.45 -6.87
N ALA A 102 18.81 -3.98 -5.90
CA ALA A 102 19.13 -3.90 -4.47
C ALA A 102 20.46 -4.59 -4.16
N SER A 103 20.69 -5.80 -4.68
CA SER A 103 21.96 -6.53 -4.46
C SER A 103 23.17 -5.80 -5.05
N ALA A 104 22.98 -5.10 -6.18
CA ALA A 104 24.01 -4.28 -6.81
C ALA A 104 24.31 -2.98 -6.04
N THR A 105 23.33 -2.45 -5.29
CA THR A 105 23.42 -1.15 -4.59
C THR A 105 23.76 -1.30 -3.10
N ALA A 106 23.48 -2.46 -2.48
CA ALA A 106 23.47 -2.67 -1.03
C ALA A 106 24.84 -2.72 -0.32
N GLY A 107 25.90 -2.10 -0.85
CA GLY A 107 27.09 -1.83 -0.05
C GLY A 107 26.75 -0.94 1.16
N ASP A 108 27.23 -1.32 2.35
CA ASP A 108 27.22 -0.69 3.70
C ASP A 108 25.97 0.05 4.26
N ALA A 109 25.02 0.52 3.45
CA ALA A 109 23.96 1.44 3.89
C ALA A 109 22.59 0.78 4.18
N GLY A 110 22.41 -0.50 3.82
CA GLY A 110 21.15 -1.24 4.03
C GLY A 110 19.98 -0.78 3.16
N LEU A 111 19.03 -1.69 2.90
CA LEU A 111 17.89 -1.44 1.99
C LEU A 111 16.86 -0.42 2.51
N HIS A 112 16.96 -0.03 3.78
CA HIS A 112 16.06 0.90 4.46
C HIS A 112 16.31 2.38 4.11
N THR A 113 17.43 2.68 3.45
CA THR A 113 17.81 4.03 2.97
C THR A 113 18.23 3.98 1.49
N ALA A 114 17.84 2.93 0.77
CA ALA A 114 18.29 2.69 -0.60
C ALA A 114 17.32 3.28 -1.64
N ARG A 115 17.90 3.82 -2.71
CA ARG A 115 17.21 4.03 -3.99
C ARG A 115 17.67 2.94 -4.94
N VAL A 116 16.74 2.14 -5.44
CA VAL A 116 16.99 1.17 -6.51
C VAL A 116 16.38 1.71 -7.78
N SER A 117 17.18 1.78 -8.84
CA SER A 117 16.73 2.15 -10.18
C SER A 117 17.17 1.04 -11.11
N ASP A 118 16.20 0.29 -11.63
CA ASP A 118 16.46 -0.79 -12.58
C ASP A 118 15.49 -0.69 -13.76
N GLY A 119 16.04 -0.27 -14.91
CA GLY A 119 15.26 0.04 -16.10
C GLY A 119 14.14 1.03 -15.83
N ASP A 120 12.90 0.54 -15.95
CA ASP A 120 11.68 1.34 -15.76
C ASP A 120 11.23 1.44 -14.30
N LEU A 121 11.69 0.52 -13.44
CA LEU A 121 11.30 0.47 -12.03
C LEU A 121 12.21 1.36 -11.20
N ILE A 122 11.60 2.27 -10.44
CA ILE A 122 12.31 3.06 -9.44
C ILE A 122 11.65 2.81 -8.08
N VAL A 123 12.46 2.47 -7.09
CA VAL A 123 12.06 2.27 -5.70
C VAL A 123 12.92 3.14 -4.80
N GLU A 124 12.28 3.94 -3.95
CA GLU A 124 12.95 4.77 -2.95
C GLU A 124 12.47 4.39 -1.56
N ASN A 125 13.41 4.04 -0.68
CA ASN A 125 13.14 3.78 0.73
C ASN A 125 13.85 4.81 1.61
N ARG A 126 13.17 5.26 2.66
CA ARG A 126 13.72 6.20 3.66
C ARG A 126 13.23 5.82 5.05
N THR A 127 14.11 5.95 6.02
CA THR A 127 13.76 5.81 7.44
C THR A 127 14.13 7.08 8.18
N ARG A 128 13.18 7.72 8.87
CA ARG A 128 13.44 8.85 9.79
C ARG A 128 12.69 8.63 11.08
N LEU A 129 13.33 8.85 12.23
CA LEU A 129 12.67 8.82 13.55
C LEU A 129 11.79 7.58 13.81
N ARG A 130 12.23 6.39 13.35
CA ARG A 130 11.50 5.11 13.43
C ARG A 130 10.20 5.05 12.60
N GLU A 131 10.05 5.96 11.65
CA GLU A 131 9.05 5.88 10.59
C GLU A 131 9.73 5.40 9.30
N PHE A 132 9.23 4.30 8.77
CA PHE A 132 9.56 3.80 7.44
C PHE A 132 8.67 4.52 6.43
N SER A 133 9.27 4.99 5.36
CA SER A 133 8.56 5.58 4.23
C SER A 133 9.21 5.16 2.93
N GLY A 134 8.44 5.10 1.87
CA GLY A 134 8.97 4.77 0.57
C GLY A 134 7.95 4.91 -0.53
N ARG A 135 8.44 4.79 -1.75
CA ARG A 135 7.62 4.87 -2.96
C ARG A 135 8.25 4.07 -4.07
N ALA A 136 7.41 3.48 -4.90
CA ALA A 136 7.81 2.76 -6.09
C ALA A 136 6.95 3.19 -7.27
N TRP A 137 7.55 3.35 -8.44
CA TRP A 137 6.82 3.72 -9.65
C TRP A 137 7.52 3.21 -10.90
N LEU A 138 6.74 3.16 -11.99
CA LEU A 138 7.23 2.91 -13.34
C LEU A 138 7.41 4.24 -14.05
N ALA A 139 8.64 4.55 -14.49
CA ALA A 139 8.95 5.84 -15.10
C ALA A 139 8.18 6.06 -16.42
N SER A 140 7.98 5.00 -17.19
CA SER A 140 7.27 4.98 -18.47
C SER A 140 5.75 5.07 -18.33
N ALA A 141 5.21 4.73 -17.16
CA ALA A 141 3.77 4.69 -16.91
C ALA A 141 3.25 5.94 -16.18
N LEU A 142 4.10 6.96 -15.97
CA LEU A 142 3.65 8.22 -15.40
C LEU A 142 2.66 8.91 -16.36
N PRO A 143 1.45 9.29 -15.90
CA PRO A 143 0.51 10.02 -16.71
C PRO A 143 1.06 11.38 -17.18
N ALA A 144 0.54 11.89 -18.28
CA ALA A 144 0.93 13.21 -18.80
C ALA A 144 0.71 14.30 -17.73
N GLY A 145 1.77 15.06 -17.44
CA GLY A 145 1.76 16.09 -16.40
C GLY A 145 1.96 15.55 -14.98
N VAL A 146 2.12 14.24 -14.76
CA VAL A 146 2.50 13.71 -13.45
C VAL A 146 4.00 13.49 -13.41
N SER A 147 4.65 14.01 -12.38
CA SER A 147 6.08 13.79 -12.12
C SER A 147 6.27 12.89 -10.90
N ALA A 148 7.44 12.26 -10.78
CA ALA A 148 7.76 11.47 -9.58
C ALA A 148 7.75 12.29 -8.28
N ALA A 149 7.84 13.63 -8.36
CA ALA A 149 7.72 14.51 -7.20
C ALA A 149 6.30 14.57 -6.63
N ASP A 150 5.28 14.23 -7.44
CA ASP A 150 3.88 14.22 -7.03
C ASP A 150 3.50 12.96 -6.22
N ILE A 151 4.36 11.93 -6.23
CA ILE A 151 4.19 10.67 -5.49
C ILE A 151 4.78 10.84 -4.09
N GLN A 152 3.95 10.71 -3.05
CA GLN A 152 4.29 11.06 -1.66
C GLN A 152 4.32 9.85 -0.75
#